data_AF-A0A2N3VQK3-F1
#
_entry.id   AF-A0A2N3VQK3-F1
#
_cell.length_a   1.000
_cell.length_b   1.000
_cell.length_c   1.000
_cell.angle_alpha   90.00
_cell.angle_beta   90.00
_cell.angle_gamma   90.00
#
_symmetry.space_group_name_H-M   'P 1'
#
loop_
_entity.id
_entity.type
_entity.pdbx_description
1 polymer ?
#
loop_
_entity_poly.entity_id
_entity_poly.type
_entity_poly.pdbx_seq_one_letter_code
_entity_poly.pdbx_strand_id
1 'polypeptide(L)' 'MEHHIVAEMTEPGGSTLKEWHMVRTGQSVSMCGRELDMNQSQLPSDAWGTEQARPFCHTCGALFLREVP' A
#
# COMPACT_ATOMS: atom_id res chain seq x y z
N MET A 1 -10.49 1.49 -11.91
CA MET A 1 -10.64 1.16 -10.48
C MET A 1 -9.74 2.11 -9.72
N GLU A 2 -10.18 2.62 -8.56
CA GLU A 2 -9.36 3.53 -7.77
C GLU A 2 -8.48 2.73 -6.79
N HIS A 3 -7.27 3.25 -6.53
CA HIS A 3 -6.30 2.64 -5.63
C HIS A 3 -5.73 3.70 -4.68
N HIS A 4 -5.34 3.24 -3.50
CA HIS A 4 -4.60 4.00 -2.51
C HIS A 4 -3.53 3.10 -1.90
N ILE A 5 -2.62 3.71 -1.14
CA ILE A 5 -1.50 3.03 -0.53
C ILE A 5 -1.68 3.06 0.99
N VAL A 6 -1.46 1.92 1.66
CA VAL A 6 -1.60 1.80 3.12
C VAL A 6 -0.28 1.31 3.71
N ALA A 7 0.13 1.91 4.83
CA ALA A 7 1.33 1.53 5.55
C ALA A 7 1.13 0.23 6.36
N GLU A 8 2.07 -0.70 6.22
CA GLU A 8 2.28 -1.79 7.18
C GLU A 8 3.30 -1.34 8.22
N MET A 9 2.98 -1.48 9.52
CA MET A 9 3.93 -1.26 10.61
C MET A 9 4.65 -2.56 10.97
N THR A 10 5.86 -2.47 11.52
CA THR A 10 6.64 -3.65 11.93
C THR A 10 5.96 -4.48 13.01
N GLU A 11 5.13 -3.83 13.83
CA GLU A 11 4.38 -4.42 14.92
C GLU A 11 3.02 -3.71 15.08
N PRO A 12 1.98 -4.42 15.57
CA PRO A 12 0.68 -3.80 15.83
C PRO A 12 0.80 -2.65 16.83
N GLY A 13 0.33 -1.45 16.44
CA GLY A 13 0.40 -0.24 17.28
C GLY A 13 1.79 0.43 17.34
N GLY A 14 2.79 -0.11 16.63
CA GLY A 14 4.10 0.54 16.48
C GLY A 14 4.07 1.71 15.49
N SER A 15 5.12 2.54 15.52
CA SER A 15 5.29 3.68 14.60
C SER A 15 6.32 3.42 13.49
N THR A 16 7.01 2.29 13.53
CA THR A 16 8.04 1.95 12.55
C THR A 16 7.38 1.38 11.30
N LEU A 17 7.46 2.14 10.21
CA LEU A 17 7.04 1.71 8.88
C LEU A 17 7.87 0.50 8.44
N LYS A 18 7.18 -0.57 8.04
CA LYS A 18 7.79 -1.76 7.44
C LYS A 18 7.77 -1.67 5.92
N GLU A 19 6.59 -1.47 5.33
CA GLU A 19 6.40 -1.46 3.87
C GLU A 19 5.06 -0.81 3.51
N TRP A 20 5.02 -0.11 2.37
CA TRP A 20 3.80 0.41 1.77
C TRP A 20 3.18 -0.59 0.79
N HIS A 21 1.85 -0.74 0.88
CA HIS A 21 1.09 -1.70 0.07
C HIS A 21 -0.01 -1.02 -0.72
N MET A 22 -0.20 -1.44 -1.97
CA MET A 22 -1.30 -0.95 -2.80
C MET A 22 -2.59 -1.68 -2.45
N VAL A 23 -3.69 -0.93 -2.32
CA VAL A 23 -5.01 -1.43 -1.97
C VAL A 23 -6.03 -0.86 -2.95
N ARG A 24 -6.93 -1.71 -3.47
CA ARG A 24 -8.08 -1.24 -4.26
C ARG A 24 -9.08 -0.58 -3.33
N THR A 25 -9.61 0.58 -3.69
CA THR A 25 -10.59 1.30 -2.86
C THR A 25 -11.77 0.41 -2.49
N GLY A 26 -12.11 0.37 -1.21
CA GLY A 26 -13.16 -0.49 -0.65
C GLY A 26 -12.70 -1.89 -0.23
N GLN A 27 -11.43 -2.24 -0.37
CA GLN A 27 -10.84 -3.48 0.16
C GLN A 27 -9.97 -3.19 1.39
N SER A 28 -9.85 -4.18 2.28
CA SER A 28 -8.93 -4.16 3.44
C SER A 28 -7.71 -5.08 3.25
N VAL A 29 -7.60 -5.68 2.06
CA VAL A 29 -6.53 -6.60 1.69
C VAL A 29 -5.74 -5.96 0.56
N SER A 30 -4.42 -5.95 0.69
CA SER A 30 -3.54 -5.43 -0.34
C SER A 30 -3.60 -6.28 -1.60
N MET A 31 -3.13 -5.72 -2.71
CA MET A 31 -3.04 -6.46 -3.97
C MET A 31 -2.13 -7.70 -3.87
N CYS A 32 -1.14 -7.73 -2.97
CA CYS A 32 -0.29 -8.90 -2.72
C CYS A 32 -0.90 -9.93 -1.76
N GLY A 33 -2.12 -9.68 -1.25
CA GLY A 33 -2.85 -10.59 -0.37
C GLY A 33 -2.59 -10.37 1.13
N ARG A 34 -1.95 -9.27 1.52
CA ARG A 34 -1.68 -8.95 2.92
C ARG A 34 -2.87 -8.23 3.54
N GLU A 35 -3.29 -8.68 4.72
CA GLU A 35 -4.23 -7.95 5.56
C GLU A 35 -3.54 -6.75 6.21
N LEU A 36 -4.16 -5.58 6.12
CA LEU A 36 -3.62 -4.32 6.62
C LEU A 36 -4.59 -3.69 7.62
N ASP A 37 -4.03 -2.98 8.59
CA ASP A 37 -4.81 -2.09 9.44
C ASP A 37 -5.11 -0.80 8.65
N MET A 38 -6.36 -0.67 8.22
CA MET A 38 -6.81 0.47 7.40
C MET A 38 -6.82 1.80 8.15
N ASN A 39 -6.58 1.80 9.47
CA ASN A 39 -6.41 3.02 10.26
C ASN A 39 -4.97 3.55 10.25
N GLN A 40 -4.03 2.81 9.64
CA GLN A 40 -2.65 3.28 9.45
C GLN A 40 -2.57 4.39 8.40
N SER A 41 -1.41 5.03 8.33
CA SER A 41 -1.14 6.08 7.34
C SER A 41 -1.47 5.61 5.92
N GLN A 42 -2.11 6.50 5.17
CA GLN A 42 -2.48 6.27 3.78
C GLN A 42 -1.91 7.36 2.88
N LEU A 43 -1.63 7.00 1.63
CA LEU A 43 -1.19 7.91 0.58
C LEU A 43 -2.03 7.70 -0.70
N PRO A 44 -2.14 8.71 -1.57
CA PRO A 44 -2.71 8.53 -2.90
C PRO A 44 -1.85 7.57 -3.73
N SER A 45 -2.47 6.88 -4.70
CA SER A 45 -1.77 5.89 -5.54
C SER A 45 -0.67 6.47 -6.44
N ASP A 46 -0.72 7.77 -6.75
CA ASP A 46 0.32 8.47 -7.51
C ASP A 46 1.62 8.70 -6.71
N ALA A 47 1.61 8.54 -5.39
CA ALA A 47 2.83 8.52 -4.58
C ALA A 47 3.66 7.24 -4.81
N TRP A 48 3.08 6.20 -5.43
CA TRP A 48 3.75 4.93 -5.68
C TRP A 48 4.97 5.10 -6.60
N GLY A 49 6.10 4.52 -6.22
CA GLY A 49 7.36 4.66 -6.97
C GLY A 49 8.11 5.96 -6.71
N THR A 50 7.56 6.88 -5.91
CA THR A 50 8.26 8.08 -5.41
C THR A 50 8.94 7.81 -4.07
N GLU A 51 9.78 8.75 -3.61
CA GLU A 51 10.42 8.68 -2.28
C GLU A 51 9.41 8.66 -1.12
N GLN A 52 8.19 9.20 -1.32
CA GLN A 52 7.16 9.22 -0.27
C GLN A 52 6.66 7.83 0.12
N ALA A 53 6.67 6.90 -0.84
CA ALA A 53 6.19 5.54 -0.64
C ALA A 53 7.34 4.53 -0.45
N ARG A 54 8.57 4.96 -0.15
CA ARG A 54 9.66 4.01 0.15
C ARG A 54 9.63 3.58 1.62
N PRO A 55 9.82 2.29 1.93
CA PRO A 55 9.87 1.13 1.02
C PRO A 55 8.46 0.69 0.55
N PHE A 56 8.33 0.22 -0.69
CA PHE A 56 7.05 -0.25 -1.27
C PHE A 56 7.10 -1.72 -1.72
N CYS A 57 5.97 -2.41 -1.60
CA CYS A 57 5.82 -3.81 -2.00
C CYS A 57 5.88 -3.98 -3.53
N HIS A 58 6.99 -4.50 -4.05
CA HIS A 58 7.17 -4.69 -5.50
C HIS A 58 6.04 -5.48 -6.19
N THR A 59 5.47 -6.49 -5.52
CA THR A 59 4.35 -7.29 -6.05
C THR A 59 3.09 -6.44 -6.21
N CYS A 60 2.76 -5.61 -5.21
CA CYS A 60 1.64 -4.67 -5.31
C CYS A 60 1.84 -3.70 -6.49
N GLY A 61 3.05 -3.18 -6.67
CA GLY A 61 3.37 -2.28 -7.78
C GLY A 61 3.21 -2.94 -9.15
N ALA A 62 3.69 -4.17 -9.31
CA ALA A 62 3.57 -4.91 -10.56
C ALA A 62 2.10 -5.23 -10.93
N LEU A 63 1.24 -5.46 -9.94
CA LEU A 63 -0.18 -5.69 -10.16
C LEU A 63 -0.92 -4.37 -10.46
N PHE A 64 -0.61 -3.31 -9.73
CA PHE A 64 -1.15 -1.98 -9.95
C PHE A 64 -0.90 -1.49 -11.38
N LEU A 65 0.34 -1.60 -11.87
CA LEU A 65 0.74 -1.21 -13.23
C LEU A 65 0.02 -2.00 -14.34
N ARG A 66 -0.64 -3.13 -14.02
CA ARG A 66 -1.46 -3.88 -14.98
C ARG A 66 -2.92 -3.43 -14.97
N GLU A 67 -3.36 -2.75 -13.92
CA GLU A 67 -4.73 -2.26 -13.74
C GLU A 67 -4.91 -0.79 -14.11
N VAL A 68 -3.82 -0.02 -14.09
CA VAL A 68 -3.81 1.37 -14.53
C VAL A 68 -3.43 1.49 -16.02
N PRO A 69 -3.97 2.49 -16.74
CA PRO A 69 -3.68 2.72 -18.16
C PRO A 69 -2.22 3.04 -18.46
#